data_AF-A0AAU8K3A8-F1
#
_entry.id   AF-A0AAU8K3A8-F1
#
_cell.length_a   1.000
_cell.length_b   1.000
_cell.length_c   1.000
_cell.angle_alpha   90.00
_cell.angle_beta   90.00
_cell.angle_gamma   90.00
#
_symmetry.space_group_name_H-M   'P 1'
#
loop_
_entity.id
_entity.type
_entity.pdbx_description
1 polymer ?
#
loop_
_entity_poly.entity_id
_entity_poly.type
_entity_poly.pdbx_seq_one_letter_code
_entity_poly.pdbx_strand_id
1 'polypeptide(L)'
;MPNPARPGRFRTHQPRRALRAPAVRAVPVTPARPAARALVTAGYTTPGRLVSRGNSNGGLLVAVTAMQAPDAFGAVFSRVPLLDMLRFPYFGHLAAATVEYGSPEDPEECAYLAGYSPYHNVRAGRRYPVTAFAAALGDRNAPPHDPLKMVARLQADAPDGGPYLLLPLRDSGHGGGTTRTALIDQDTDELAFCCWSLGLTPDPEHGLSG
;
A
#
# COMPACT_ATOMS: atom_id res chain seq x y z
N MET A 1 18.28 -49.31 54.49
CA MET A 1 18.36 -48.73 53.13
C MET A 1 17.11 -47.89 52.88
N PRO A 2 17.24 -46.57 52.63
CA PRO A 2 16.11 -45.67 52.43
C PRO A 2 15.72 -45.56 50.94
N ASN A 3 14.42 -45.42 50.64
CA ASN A 3 13.86 -45.11 49.31
C ASN A 3 12.73 -44.06 49.49
N PRO A 4 12.38 -43.21 48.51
CA PRO A 4 12.50 -41.76 48.66
C PRO A 4 11.14 -41.04 48.57
N ALA A 5 11.17 -39.78 48.99
CA ALA A 5 10.39 -38.62 48.55
C ALA A 5 8.89 -38.77 48.18
N ARG A 6 8.07 -38.04 48.96
CA ARG A 6 6.67 -37.66 48.71
C ARG A 6 6.50 -36.79 47.45
N PRO A 7 5.33 -36.79 46.79
CA PRO A 7 5.01 -35.87 45.70
C PRO A 7 4.70 -34.46 46.25
N GLY A 8 5.36 -33.46 45.68
CA GLY A 8 5.16 -32.04 45.98
C GLY A 8 3.80 -31.53 45.50
N ARG A 9 3.15 -30.72 46.33
CA ARG A 9 1.89 -30.03 46.06
C ARG A 9 2.02 -29.07 44.87
N PHE A 10 1.04 -29.12 43.97
CA PHE A 10 0.76 -28.08 42.99
C PHE A 10 0.48 -26.74 43.69
N ARG A 11 1.24 -25.69 43.35
CA ARG A 11 0.87 -24.30 43.64
C ARG A 11 0.34 -23.67 42.37
N THR A 12 -0.93 -23.33 42.40
CA THR A 12 -1.69 -22.66 41.36
C THR A 12 -1.35 -21.17 41.25
N HIS A 13 -1.47 -20.66 40.02
CA HIS A 13 -1.64 -19.27 39.59
C HIS A 13 -0.97 -18.14 40.41
N GLN A 14 0.15 -17.64 39.88
CA GLN A 14 0.37 -16.19 39.84
C GLN A 14 0.03 -15.69 38.43
N PRO A 15 -0.75 -14.60 38.27
CA PRO A 15 -0.89 -13.97 36.98
C PRO A 15 0.46 -13.35 36.60
N ARG A 16 1.05 -13.82 35.49
CA ARG A 16 2.13 -13.09 34.84
C ARG A 16 1.54 -11.74 34.43
N ARG A 17 1.87 -10.70 35.20
CA ARG A 17 1.72 -9.31 34.77
C ARG A 17 2.56 -9.21 33.50
N ALA A 18 1.89 -9.32 32.34
CA ALA A 18 2.52 -9.13 31.05
C ALA A 18 3.18 -7.75 31.11
N LEU A 19 4.51 -7.75 31.12
CA LEU A 19 5.29 -6.59 30.76
C LEU A 19 4.80 -6.22 29.37
N ARG A 20 3.95 -5.19 29.27
CA ARG A 20 3.69 -4.53 27.99
C ARG A 20 5.06 -4.14 27.46
N ALA A 21 5.48 -4.80 26.39
CA ALA A 21 6.57 -4.30 25.58
C ALA A 21 6.26 -2.82 25.26
N PRO A 22 7.27 -1.93 25.26
CA PRO A 22 7.04 -0.55 24.86
C PRO A 22 6.38 -0.54 23.47
N ALA A 23 5.39 0.34 23.29
CA ALA A 23 4.69 0.54 22.03
C ALA A 23 5.71 0.55 20.89
N VAL A 24 5.59 -0.40 19.96
CA VAL A 24 6.42 -0.42 18.75
C VAL A 24 6.01 0.83 17.99
N ARG A 25 6.86 1.86 18.04
CA ARG A 25 6.64 3.11 17.33
C ARG A 25 6.42 2.77 15.86
N ALA A 26 5.22 3.06 15.34
CA ALA A 26 4.83 2.78 13.96
C ALA A 26 5.97 3.14 13.00
N VAL A 27 6.31 2.22 12.08
CA VAL A 27 7.37 2.49 11.09
C VAL A 27 6.93 3.68 10.24
N PRO A 28 7.72 4.75 10.15
CA PRO A 28 7.30 5.90 9.35
C PRO A 28 7.23 5.54 7.88
N VAL A 29 6.03 5.68 7.29
CA VAL A 29 5.88 5.66 5.84
C VAL A 29 6.56 6.92 5.30
N THR A 30 7.81 6.76 4.87
CA THR A 30 8.66 7.87 4.43
C THR A 30 8.31 8.22 2.99
N PRO A 31 7.79 9.41 2.67
CA PRO A 31 7.33 9.74 1.32
C PRO A 31 8.45 9.57 0.28
N ALA A 32 8.13 9.09 -0.91
CA ALA A 32 9.08 8.89 -2.01
C ALA A 32 9.58 10.21 -2.65
N ARG A 33 9.10 11.36 -2.18
CA ARG A 33 9.43 12.70 -2.70
C ARG A 33 10.93 13.01 -2.76
N PRO A 34 11.78 12.67 -1.77
CA PRO A 34 13.22 12.96 -1.86
C PRO A 34 13.90 12.24 -3.02
N ALA A 35 13.55 10.98 -3.27
CA ALA A 35 14.09 10.21 -4.40
C ALA A 35 13.66 10.81 -5.74
N ALA A 36 12.38 11.20 -5.86
CA ALA A 36 11.87 11.90 -7.04
C ALA A 36 12.65 13.20 -7.32
N ARG A 37 12.86 14.01 -6.28
CA ARG A 37 13.63 15.26 -6.39
C ARG A 37 15.08 15.02 -6.80
N ALA A 38 15.73 13.97 -6.29
CA ALA A 38 17.09 13.63 -6.66
C ALA A 38 17.20 13.30 -8.16
N LEU A 39 16.28 12.48 -8.69
CA LEU A 39 16.25 12.12 -10.12
C LEU A 39 16.03 13.34 -11.02
N VAL A 40 15.11 14.23 -10.62
CA VAL A 40 14.84 15.48 -11.36
C VAL A 40 16.03 16.43 -11.30
N THR A 41 16.67 16.55 -10.14
CA THR A 41 17.83 17.46 -9.94
C THR A 41 19.05 16.99 -10.72
N ALA A 42 19.25 15.68 -10.82
CA ALA A 42 20.33 15.08 -11.60
C ALA A 42 20.07 15.07 -13.13
N GLY A 43 18.90 15.54 -13.57
CA GLY A 43 18.56 15.66 -14.99
C GLY A 43 18.12 14.35 -15.67
N TYR A 44 17.85 13.28 -14.92
CA TYR A 44 17.39 12.01 -15.51
C TYR A 44 15.96 12.10 -16.05
N THR A 45 15.11 12.92 -15.44
CA THR A 45 13.69 13.03 -15.79
C THR A 45 13.09 14.36 -15.33
N THR A 46 11.81 14.56 -15.60
CA THR A 46 10.98 15.64 -15.03
C THR A 46 9.84 15.02 -14.23
N PRO A 47 9.18 15.75 -13.31
CA PRO A 47 8.04 15.19 -12.57
C PRO A 47 6.99 14.58 -13.49
N GLY A 48 6.60 15.28 -14.56
CA GLY A 48 5.63 14.79 -15.55
C GLY A 48 6.06 13.58 -16.38
N ARG A 49 7.34 13.16 -16.30
CA ARG A 49 7.89 11.97 -16.96
C ARG A 49 8.34 10.90 -15.95
N LEU A 50 7.81 10.95 -14.74
CA LEU A 50 8.17 10.03 -13.67
C LEU A 50 6.91 9.34 -13.13
N VAL A 51 6.94 8.00 -13.09
CA VAL A 51 5.92 7.17 -12.43
C VAL A 51 6.44 6.68 -11.10
N SER A 52 5.65 6.82 -10.03
CA SER A 52 5.92 6.18 -8.74
C SER A 52 5.19 4.84 -8.66
N ARG A 53 5.92 3.75 -8.51
CA ARG A 53 5.37 2.40 -8.51
C ARG A 53 5.65 1.67 -7.21
N GLY A 54 4.62 1.04 -6.64
CA GLY A 54 4.74 0.31 -5.38
C GLY A 54 3.80 -0.89 -5.28
N ASN A 55 4.19 -1.89 -4.49
CA ASN A 55 3.43 -3.12 -4.25
C ASN A 55 3.23 -3.36 -2.74
N SER A 56 2.05 -3.79 -2.30
CA SER A 56 1.73 -4.05 -0.88
C SER A 56 1.99 -2.81 -0.01
N ASN A 57 2.87 -2.88 1.00
CA ASN A 57 3.31 -1.70 1.75
C ASN A 57 3.97 -0.62 0.86
N GLY A 58 4.65 -1.03 -0.22
CA GLY A 58 5.11 -0.09 -1.25
C GLY A 58 3.96 0.61 -1.97
N GLY A 59 2.82 -0.07 -2.14
CA GLY A 59 1.59 0.50 -2.70
C GLY A 59 0.98 1.56 -1.79
N LEU A 60 0.97 1.32 -0.48
CA LEU A 60 0.66 2.31 0.55
C LEU A 60 1.60 3.52 0.43
N LEU A 61 2.91 3.27 0.39
CA LEU A 61 3.93 4.32 0.31
C LEU A 61 3.74 5.28 -0.87
N VAL A 62 3.54 4.76 -2.08
CA VAL A 62 3.37 5.62 -3.26
C VAL A 62 2.05 6.39 -3.21
N ALA A 63 1.00 5.80 -2.64
CA ALA A 63 -0.28 6.47 -2.43
C ALA A 63 -0.19 7.59 -1.38
N VAL A 64 0.49 7.36 -0.25
CA VAL A 64 0.77 8.41 0.76
C VAL A 64 1.51 9.57 0.12
N THR A 65 2.54 9.26 -0.67
CA THR A 65 3.33 10.29 -1.35
C THR A 65 2.49 11.09 -2.33
N ALA A 66 1.60 10.43 -3.09
CA ALA A 66 0.68 11.10 -4.00
C ALA A 66 -0.26 12.07 -3.27
N MET A 67 -0.75 11.69 -2.09
CA MET A 67 -1.66 12.54 -1.31
C MET A 67 -0.96 13.76 -0.69
N GLN A 68 0.30 13.60 -0.29
CA GLN A 68 1.09 14.65 0.35
C GLN A 68 1.76 15.59 -0.67
N ALA A 69 2.32 15.03 -1.74
CA ALA A 69 3.12 15.70 -2.75
C ALA A 69 2.66 15.33 -4.18
N PRO A 70 1.45 15.76 -4.59
CA PRO A 70 0.87 15.38 -5.89
C PRO A 70 1.65 15.90 -7.10
N ASP A 71 2.55 16.86 -6.90
CA ASP A 71 3.42 17.46 -7.92
C ASP A 71 4.73 16.68 -8.13
N ALA A 72 5.01 15.66 -7.31
CA ALA A 72 6.27 14.92 -7.37
C ALA A 72 6.38 13.94 -8.55
N PHE A 73 5.24 13.52 -9.10
CA PHE A 73 5.15 12.48 -10.13
C PHE A 73 4.09 12.84 -11.15
N GLY A 74 4.26 12.38 -12.39
CA GLY A 74 3.27 12.48 -13.45
C GLY A 74 2.19 11.42 -13.29
N ALA A 75 2.59 10.23 -12.80
CA ALA A 75 1.66 9.14 -12.51
C ALA A 75 2.08 8.28 -11.32
N VAL A 76 1.14 7.49 -10.82
CA VAL A 76 1.31 6.57 -9.69
C VAL A 76 0.68 5.22 -10.02
N PHE A 77 1.41 4.12 -9.79
CA PHE A 77 0.90 2.76 -9.88
C PHE A 77 1.01 2.07 -8.52
N SER A 78 -0.13 1.81 -7.88
CA SER A 78 -0.22 1.25 -6.54
C SER A 78 -0.86 -0.13 -6.59
N ARG A 79 -0.04 -1.18 -6.41
CA ARG A 79 -0.45 -2.59 -6.53
C ARG A 79 -0.71 -3.23 -5.17
N VAL A 80 -1.85 -3.92 -5.05
CA VAL A 80 -2.37 -4.57 -3.83
C VAL A 80 -2.14 -3.77 -2.54
N PRO A 81 -2.54 -2.48 -2.49
CA PRO A 81 -2.19 -1.61 -1.37
C PRO A 81 -3.14 -1.75 -0.18
N LEU A 82 -2.68 -1.24 0.97
CA LEU A 82 -3.50 -0.88 2.12
C LEU A 82 -3.58 0.66 2.18
N LEU A 83 -4.77 1.24 2.24
CA LEU A 83 -5.04 2.67 1.99
C LEU A 83 -5.92 3.30 3.08
N ASP A 84 -6.81 2.52 3.69
CA ASP A 84 -7.55 2.90 4.89
C ASP A 84 -6.82 2.40 6.15
N MET A 85 -5.93 3.24 6.66
CA MET A 85 -5.11 2.91 7.83
C MET A 85 -5.88 3.04 9.15
N LEU A 86 -7.10 3.57 9.15
CA LEU A 86 -7.92 3.65 10.37
C LEU A 86 -8.85 2.45 10.53
N ARG A 87 -9.10 1.70 9.45
CA ARG A 87 -10.04 0.58 9.46
C ARG A 87 -9.44 -0.75 9.06
N PHE A 88 -8.20 -0.79 8.55
CA PHE A 88 -7.54 -2.04 8.16
C PHE A 88 -7.62 -3.18 9.20
N PRO A 89 -7.52 -2.96 10.53
CA PRO A 89 -7.49 -4.06 11.49
C PRO A 89 -8.80 -4.83 11.57
N TYR A 90 -9.91 -4.22 11.12
CA TYR A 90 -11.25 -4.82 11.19
C TYR A 90 -11.53 -5.79 10.03
N PHE A 91 -10.57 -6.04 9.15
CA PHE A 91 -10.75 -6.90 7.97
C PHE A 91 -9.88 -8.16 8.03
N GLY A 92 -10.50 -9.29 8.35
CA GLY A 92 -9.84 -10.60 8.32
C GLY A 92 -8.68 -10.69 9.31
N HIS A 93 -7.52 -11.17 8.86
CA HIS A 93 -6.32 -11.33 9.71
C HIS A 93 -5.46 -10.06 9.76
N LEU A 94 -5.91 -8.94 9.19
CA LEU A 94 -5.16 -7.68 9.18
C LEU A 94 -5.01 -7.03 10.56
N ALA A 95 -5.76 -7.49 11.56
CA ALA A 95 -5.52 -7.14 12.96
C ALA A 95 -4.06 -7.42 13.38
N ALA A 96 -3.40 -8.44 12.82
CA ALA A 96 -2.00 -8.74 13.13
C ALA A 96 -1.03 -7.66 12.63
N ALA A 97 -1.40 -6.90 11.60
CA ALA A 97 -0.55 -5.85 11.04
C ALA A 97 -0.51 -4.57 11.90
N THR A 98 -1.33 -4.47 12.96
CA THR A 98 -1.19 -3.37 13.94
C THR A 98 0.16 -3.38 14.67
N VAL A 99 0.83 -4.54 14.73
CA VAL A 99 2.20 -4.65 15.25
C VAL A 99 3.20 -3.84 14.41
N GLU A 100 2.95 -3.70 13.10
CA GLU A 100 3.80 -2.96 12.18
C GLU A 100 3.37 -1.49 12.03
N TYR A 101 2.07 -1.26 11.82
CA TYR A 101 1.54 0.05 11.47
C TYR A 101 1.07 0.88 12.68
N GLY A 102 0.80 0.24 13.81
CA GLY A 102 0.06 0.80 14.93
C GLY A 102 -1.43 0.43 14.91
N SER A 103 -2.10 0.68 16.01
CA SER A 103 -3.51 0.40 16.26
C SER A 103 -4.35 1.68 16.25
N PRO A 104 -5.46 1.73 15.49
CA PRO A 104 -6.41 2.84 15.55
C PRO A 104 -7.18 2.90 16.88
N GLU A 105 -7.07 1.86 17.73
CA GLU A 105 -7.66 1.85 19.08
C GLU A 105 -6.79 2.57 20.11
N ASP A 106 -5.50 2.74 19.85
CA ASP A 106 -4.62 3.59 20.66
C ASP A 106 -4.71 5.04 20.14
N PRO A 107 -5.07 6.03 20.97
CA PRO A 107 -5.25 7.41 20.50
C PRO A 107 -4.00 8.05 19.87
N GLU A 108 -2.80 7.73 20.38
CA GLU A 108 -1.55 8.29 19.86
C GLU A 108 -1.23 7.68 18.49
N GLU A 109 -1.34 6.36 18.39
CA GLU A 109 -1.12 5.65 17.13
C GLU A 109 -2.22 5.98 16.11
N CYS A 110 -3.47 6.13 16.53
CA CYS A 110 -4.59 6.56 15.68
C CYS A 110 -4.34 7.94 15.06
N ALA A 111 -3.85 8.91 15.84
CA ALA A 111 -3.48 10.22 15.33
C ALA A 111 -2.36 10.12 14.28
N TYR A 112 -1.39 9.23 14.51
CA TYR A 112 -0.33 8.95 13.55
C TYR A 112 -0.86 8.35 12.24
N LEU A 113 -1.68 7.30 12.33
CA LEU A 113 -2.32 6.61 11.20
C LEU A 113 -3.20 7.58 10.39
N ALA A 114 -3.98 8.43 11.07
CA ALA A 114 -4.80 9.45 10.42
C ALA A 114 -3.96 10.47 9.65
N GLY A 115 -2.77 10.79 10.17
CA GLY A 115 -1.85 11.75 9.56
C GLY A 115 -1.32 11.32 8.18
N TYR A 116 -1.28 10.02 7.88
CA TYR A 116 -0.79 9.54 6.58
C TYR A 116 -1.78 8.69 5.79
N SER A 117 -2.87 8.18 6.37
CA SER A 117 -3.83 7.31 5.67
C SER A 117 -4.27 7.92 4.34
N PRO A 118 -3.96 7.29 3.17
CA PRO A 118 -4.30 7.85 1.88
C PRO A 118 -5.79 8.15 1.73
N TYR A 119 -6.65 7.22 2.14
CA TYR A 119 -8.10 7.38 2.03
C TYR A 119 -8.63 8.61 2.78
N HIS A 120 -8.08 8.90 3.96
CA HIS A 120 -8.51 10.02 4.80
C HIS A 120 -7.84 11.35 4.43
N ASN A 121 -6.80 11.32 3.59
CA ASN A 121 -6.03 12.50 3.20
C ASN A 121 -6.31 12.98 1.76
N VAL A 122 -7.35 12.45 1.11
CA VAL A 122 -7.92 13.04 -0.10
C VAL A 122 -8.57 14.38 0.27
N ARG A 123 -8.15 15.45 -0.41
CA ARG A 123 -8.66 16.81 -0.20
C ARG A 123 -9.50 17.24 -1.39
N ALA A 124 -10.70 17.73 -1.11
CA ALA A 124 -11.61 18.20 -2.14
C ALA A 124 -10.99 19.33 -2.99
N GLY A 125 -11.16 19.25 -4.31
CA GLY A 125 -10.65 20.22 -5.28
C GLY A 125 -9.13 20.20 -5.49
N ARG A 126 -8.38 19.33 -4.80
CA ARG A 126 -6.93 19.20 -5.02
C ARG A 126 -6.67 18.31 -6.23
N ARG A 127 -5.78 18.74 -7.13
CA ARG A 127 -5.34 17.93 -8.27
C ARG A 127 -4.31 16.90 -7.81
N TYR A 128 -4.63 15.62 -7.99
CA TYR A 128 -3.71 14.48 -7.77
C TYR A 128 -3.26 13.88 -9.11
N PRO A 129 -2.09 13.21 -9.17
CA PRO A 129 -1.56 12.66 -10.43
C PRO A 129 -2.44 11.54 -11.00
N VAL A 130 -2.23 11.21 -12.28
CA VAL A 130 -2.80 10.02 -12.92
C VAL A 130 -2.47 8.81 -12.04
N THR A 131 -3.46 8.04 -11.61
CA THR A 131 -3.21 6.96 -10.65
C THR A 131 -3.96 5.70 -11.02
N ALA A 132 -3.27 4.57 -11.04
CA ALA A 132 -3.88 3.25 -11.08
C ALA A 132 -3.70 2.54 -9.74
N PHE A 133 -4.82 2.03 -9.21
CA PHE A 133 -4.83 1.11 -8.08
C PHE A 133 -5.12 -0.29 -8.61
N ALA A 134 -4.14 -1.18 -8.54
CA ALA A 134 -4.27 -2.56 -8.97
C ALA A 134 -4.68 -3.45 -7.79
N ALA A 135 -5.81 -4.14 -7.91
CA ALA A 135 -6.44 -4.88 -6.82
C ALA A 135 -6.66 -6.35 -7.20
N ALA A 136 -6.13 -7.27 -6.40
CA ALA A 136 -6.39 -8.71 -6.57
C ALA A 136 -7.71 -9.08 -5.86
N LEU A 137 -8.67 -9.64 -6.60
CA LEU A 137 -10.01 -9.92 -6.07
C LEU A 137 -10.01 -10.98 -4.96
N GLY A 138 -9.06 -11.93 -5.01
CA GLY A 138 -8.90 -12.98 -4.01
C GLY A 138 -7.98 -12.61 -2.84
N ASP A 139 -7.49 -11.37 -2.78
CA ASP A 139 -6.50 -10.96 -1.80
C ASP A 139 -7.13 -10.70 -0.43
N ARG A 140 -6.66 -11.44 0.58
CA ARG A 140 -7.07 -11.28 1.98
C ARG A 140 -6.12 -10.42 2.79
N ASN A 141 -4.90 -10.20 2.30
CA ASN A 141 -3.87 -9.38 2.93
C ASN A 141 -3.99 -7.90 2.50
N ALA A 142 -4.57 -7.65 1.33
CA ALA A 142 -4.95 -6.30 0.86
C ALA A 142 -6.32 -6.37 0.16
N PRO A 143 -7.41 -6.39 0.94
CA PRO A 143 -8.75 -6.59 0.41
C PRO A 143 -9.12 -5.59 -0.69
N PRO A 144 -9.74 -6.03 -1.80
CA PRO A 144 -10.00 -5.19 -2.97
C PRO A 144 -11.00 -4.05 -2.71
N HIS A 145 -11.76 -4.10 -1.61
CA HIS A 145 -12.65 -3.00 -1.22
C HIS A 145 -11.89 -1.71 -0.91
N ASP A 146 -10.62 -1.80 -0.49
CA ASP A 146 -9.81 -0.66 -0.07
C ASP A 146 -9.32 0.22 -1.25
N PRO A 147 -8.71 -0.34 -2.32
CA PRO A 147 -8.49 0.42 -3.54
C PRO A 147 -9.79 0.86 -4.23
N LEU A 148 -10.88 0.08 -4.14
CA LEU A 148 -12.19 0.48 -4.69
C LEU A 148 -12.70 1.78 -4.05
N LYS A 149 -12.73 1.85 -2.71
CA LYS A 149 -13.18 3.06 -2.00
C LYS A 149 -12.25 4.25 -2.24
N MET A 150 -10.94 4.01 -2.41
CA MET A 150 -9.97 5.08 -2.71
C MET A 150 -10.24 5.71 -4.09
N VAL A 151 -10.44 4.89 -5.12
CA VAL A 151 -10.78 5.38 -6.47
C VAL A 151 -12.07 6.17 -6.44
N ALA A 152 -13.12 5.64 -5.79
CA ALA A 152 -14.39 6.35 -5.64
C ALA A 152 -14.22 7.70 -4.94
N ARG A 153 -13.41 7.75 -3.88
CA ARG A 153 -13.13 8.99 -3.14
C ARG A 153 -12.42 10.03 -3.99
N LEU A 154 -11.37 9.63 -4.72
CA LEU A 154 -10.62 10.53 -5.60
C LEU A 154 -11.49 11.07 -6.74
N GLN A 155 -12.29 10.21 -7.37
CA GLN A 155 -13.20 10.62 -8.45
C GLN A 155 -14.29 11.58 -7.96
N ALA A 156 -14.78 11.41 -6.73
CA ALA A 156 -15.80 12.28 -6.16
C ALA A 156 -15.24 13.63 -5.68
N ASP A 157 -14.13 13.62 -4.94
CA ASP A 157 -13.62 14.81 -4.26
C ASP A 157 -12.59 15.58 -5.09
N ALA A 158 -11.87 14.92 -5.99
CA ALA A 158 -10.74 15.49 -6.73
C ALA A 158 -10.83 15.28 -8.26
N PRO A 159 -11.98 15.51 -8.92
CA PRO A 159 -12.19 15.18 -10.33
C PRO A 159 -11.29 15.94 -11.30
N ASP A 160 -10.71 17.07 -10.88
CA ASP A 160 -9.82 17.90 -11.70
C ASP A 160 -8.39 17.34 -11.85
N GLY A 161 -8.04 16.29 -11.11
CA GLY A 161 -6.78 15.57 -11.29
C GLY A 161 -6.97 14.27 -12.09
N GLY A 162 -6.11 13.29 -11.83
CA GLY A 162 -6.24 11.96 -12.39
C GLY A 162 -5.95 11.88 -13.89
N PRO A 163 -6.54 10.91 -14.62
CA PRO A 163 -7.61 10.01 -14.18
C PRO A 163 -7.20 9.00 -13.09
N TYR A 164 -8.20 8.47 -12.38
CA TYR A 164 -8.04 7.48 -11.31
C TYR A 164 -8.67 6.16 -11.73
N LEU A 165 -7.86 5.10 -11.81
CA LEU A 165 -8.23 3.81 -12.38
C LEU A 165 -8.18 2.72 -11.30
N LEU A 166 -9.13 1.77 -11.39
CA LEU A 166 -9.09 0.51 -10.66
C LEU A 166 -8.78 -0.62 -11.66
N LEU A 167 -7.64 -1.30 -11.48
CA LEU A 167 -7.22 -2.41 -12.34
C LEU A 167 -7.42 -3.73 -11.59
N PRO A 168 -8.34 -4.60 -12.02
CA PRO A 168 -8.53 -5.90 -11.39
C PRO A 168 -7.43 -6.87 -11.81
N LEU A 169 -6.65 -7.36 -10.84
CA LEU A 169 -5.68 -8.43 -11.09
C LEU A 169 -6.41 -9.77 -11.10
N ARG A 170 -6.64 -10.31 -12.30
CA ARG A 170 -7.32 -11.61 -12.48
C ARG A 170 -6.42 -12.76 -12.01
N ASP A 171 -7.05 -13.83 -11.53
CA ASP A 171 -6.41 -15.09 -11.13
C ASP A 171 -5.18 -14.91 -10.21
N SER A 172 -5.30 -14.00 -9.24
CA SER A 172 -4.22 -13.64 -8.33
C SER A 172 -4.71 -13.37 -6.90
N GLY A 173 -3.82 -13.64 -5.93
CA GLY A 173 -3.93 -13.20 -4.54
C GLY A 173 -2.82 -12.19 -4.20
N HIS A 174 -2.45 -12.06 -2.92
CA HIS A 174 -1.42 -11.10 -2.48
C HIS A 174 -0.01 -11.33 -3.03
N GLY A 175 0.25 -12.51 -3.60
CA GLY A 175 1.57 -12.89 -4.10
C GLY A 175 1.77 -14.40 -4.29
N GLY A 176 0.93 -15.25 -3.69
CA GLY A 176 0.98 -16.70 -3.87
C GLY A 176 -0.01 -17.21 -4.93
N GLY A 177 0.43 -18.16 -5.76
CA GLY A 177 -0.44 -18.92 -6.66
C GLY A 177 -0.79 -18.25 -8.00
N THR A 178 -0.23 -17.07 -8.29
CA THR A 178 -0.41 -16.42 -9.59
C THR A 178 0.27 -17.23 -10.70
N THR A 179 -0.48 -17.57 -11.75
CA THR A 179 0.08 -18.30 -12.90
C THR A 179 1.08 -17.42 -13.67
N ARG A 180 2.00 -18.04 -14.42
CA ARG A 180 2.93 -17.29 -15.27
C ARG A 180 2.20 -16.39 -16.27
N THR A 181 1.10 -16.88 -16.85
CA THR A 181 0.27 -16.09 -17.76
C THR A 181 -0.31 -14.87 -17.07
N ALA A 182 -0.90 -15.04 -15.87
CA ALA A 182 -1.42 -13.92 -15.10
C ALA A 182 -0.32 -12.91 -14.71
N LEU A 183 0.91 -13.35 -14.42
CA LEU A 183 2.03 -12.43 -14.18
C LEU A 183 2.38 -11.61 -15.43
N ILE A 184 2.43 -12.25 -16.61
CA ILE A 184 2.70 -11.55 -17.87
C ILE A 184 1.61 -10.51 -18.15
N ASP A 185 0.34 -10.86 -17.95
CA ASP A 185 -0.78 -9.93 -18.14
C ASP A 185 -0.68 -8.74 -17.19
N GLN A 186 -0.38 -8.99 -15.91
CA GLN A 186 -0.24 -7.95 -14.89
C GLN A 186 0.91 -6.98 -15.19
N ASP A 187 2.07 -7.50 -15.59
CA ASP A 187 3.22 -6.68 -15.93
C ASP A 187 2.97 -5.93 -17.25
N THR A 188 2.22 -6.52 -18.19
CA THR A 188 1.79 -5.87 -19.43
C THR A 188 0.87 -4.70 -19.14
N ASP A 189 -0.14 -4.87 -18.27
CA ASP A 189 -1.04 -3.80 -17.85
C ASP A 189 -0.30 -2.68 -17.11
N GLU A 190 0.66 -3.02 -16.24
CA GLU A 190 1.50 -2.07 -15.51
C GLU A 190 2.36 -1.24 -16.48
N LEU A 191 3.05 -1.88 -17.42
CA LEU A 191 3.87 -1.21 -18.42
C LEU A 191 3.02 -0.37 -19.38
N ALA A 192 1.87 -0.89 -19.83
CA ALA A 192 0.94 -0.17 -20.68
C ALA A 192 0.43 1.10 -19.99
N PHE A 193 0.07 1.01 -18.70
CA PHE A 193 -0.30 2.18 -17.89
C PHE A 193 0.85 3.19 -17.80
N CYS A 194 2.08 2.73 -17.52
CA CYS A 194 3.22 3.62 -17.42
C CYS A 194 3.49 4.35 -18.74
N CYS A 195 3.48 3.64 -19.87
CA CYS A 195 3.66 4.25 -21.18
C CYS A 195 2.54 5.24 -21.50
N TRP A 196 1.28 4.82 -21.36
CA TRP A 196 0.12 5.64 -21.63
C TRP A 196 0.07 6.91 -20.77
N SER A 197 0.29 6.78 -19.46
CA SER A 197 0.23 7.91 -18.52
C SER A 197 1.33 8.94 -18.75
N LEU A 198 2.46 8.53 -19.34
CA LEU A 198 3.56 9.41 -19.72
C LEU A 198 3.49 9.88 -21.18
N GLY A 199 2.48 9.46 -21.95
CA GLY A 199 2.38 9.76 -23.39
C GLY A 199 3.50 9.13 -24.22
N LEU A 200 4.02 7.97 -23.81
CA LEU A 200 5.02 7.21 -24.55
C LEU A 200 4.32 6.29 -25.55
N THR A 201 4.70 6.41 -26.82
CA THR A 201 4.30 5.49 -27.87
C THR A 201 5.41 4.44 -28.04
N PRO A 202 5.11 3.14 -27.94
CA PRO A 202 6.07 2.10 -28.29
C PRO A 202 6.54 2.28 -29.74
N ASP A 203 7.84 2.12 -29.98
CA ASP A 203 8.39 2.16 -31.33
C ASP A 203 7.89 0.94 -32.14
N PRO A 204 7.15 1.15 -33.24
CA PRO A 204 6.63 0.04 -34.05
C PRO A 204 7.73 -0.79 -34.73
N GLU A 205 8.95 -0.27 -34.93
CA GLU A 205 10.03 -0.99 -35.63
C GLU A 205 10.69 -2.09 -34.78
N HIS A 206 10.51 -2.04 -33.46
CA HIS A 206 11.00 -3.05 -32.53
C HIS A 206 9.88 -4.00 -32.03
N GLY A 207 8.71 -3.95 -32.67
CA GLY A 207 7.67 -4.96 -32.48
C GLY A 207 8.22 -6.33 -32.87
N LEU A 208 8.17 -7.29 -31.95
CA LEU A 208 8.69 -8.65 -32.16
C LEU A 208 8.15 -9.19 -33.49
N SER A 209 9.06 -9.32 -34.46
CA SER A 209 8.86 -10.17 -35.63
C SER A 209 8.72 -11.60 -35.12
N GLY A 210 7.48 -12.06 -34.96
CA GLY A 210 7.11 -13.40 -34.52
C GLY A 210 5.84 -13.85 -35.21
#